data_AF-A0A9E5FWB8-F1
#
_entry.id   AF-A0A9E5FWB8-F1
#
_cell.length_a   1.000
_cell.length_b   1.000
_cell.length_c   1.000
_cell.angle_alpha   90.00
_cell.angle_beta   90.00
_cell.angle_gamma   90.00
#
_symmetry.space_group_name_H-M   'P 1'
#
loop_
_entity.id
_entity.type
_entity.pdbx_description
1 polymer ?
#
loop_
_entity_poly.entity_id
_entity_poly.type
_entity_poly.pdbx_seq_one_letter_code
_entity_poly.pdbx_strand_id
1 'polypeptide(L)'
;MVSPPVLIIAFNRPETTERVFAAVRQARPAKLFLACDAPRSHRAGEAELVAEVRRILQQVDWPCEVKTRFLEQNLGCGRAVSSAIEWFLNDA
;
A
#
# COMPACT_ATOMS: atom_id res chain seq x y z
N MET A 1 11.64 6.28 -21.72
CA MET A 1 10.83 7.14 -20.83
C MET A 1 10.92 6.58 -19.42
N VAL A 2 11.17 7.41 -18.43
CA VAL A 2 11.14 7.01 -17.02
C VAL A 2 9.67 6.99 -16.58
N SER A 3 9.18 5.87 -16.04
CA SER A 3 7.84 5.84 -15.43
C SER A 3 7.89 6.61 -14.11
N PRO A 4 6.91 7.49 -13.82
CA PRO A 4 6.85 8.16 -12.52
C PRO A 4 6.72 7.12 -11.39
N PRO A 5 7.25 7.40 -10.19
CA PRO A 5 7.00 6.59 -9.00
C PRO A 5 5.50 6.52 -8.68
N VAL A 6 5.04 5.36 -8.20
CA VAL A 6 3.63 5.13 -7.86
C VAL A 6 3.48 4.86 -6.37
N LEU A 7 2.53 5.55 -5.73
CA LEU A 7 2.11 5.29 -4.35
C LEU A 7 0.76 4.57 -4.34
N ILE A 8 0.69 3.42 -3.66
CA ILE A 8 -0.56 2.75 -3.29
C ILE A 8 -0.80 2.95 -1.80
N ILE A 9 -1.96 3.51 -1.45
CA ILE A 9 -2.43 3.64 -0.06
C ILE A 9 -3.61 2.69 0.13
N ALA A 10 -3.50 1.74 1.06
CA ALA A 10 -4.48 0.69 1.28
C ALA A 10 -4.84 0.51 2.76
N PHE A 11 -5.89 -0.27 3.01
CA PHE A 11 -6.31 -0.68 4.34
C PHE A 11 -6.77 -2.14 4.37
N ASN A 12 -8.08 -2.41 4.38
CA ASN A 12 -8.65 -3.73 4.66
C ASN A 12 -9.63 -4.24 3.58
N ARG A 13 -9.44 -3.85 2.31
CA ARG A 13 -10.29 -4.26 1.18
C ARG A 13 -9.52 -5.11 0.16
N PRO A 14 -9.25 -6.41 0.44
CA PRO A 14 -8.42 -7.28 -0.41
C PRO A 14 -8.84 -7.28 -1.89
N GLU A 15 -10.12 -7.47 -2.18
CA GLU A 15 -10.62 -7.56 -3.57
C GLU A 15 -10.35 -6.28 -4.38
N THR A 16 -10.54 -5.11 -3.76
CA THR A 16 -10.24 -3.84 -4.42
C THR A 16 -8.74 -3.63 -4.57
N THR A 17 -7.96 -4.00 -3.55
CA THR A 17 -6.50 -3.96 -3.60
C THR A 17 -5.96 -4.83 -4.72
N GLU A 18 -6.46 -6.06 -4.90
CA GLU A 18 -6.08 -6.97 -5.98
C GLU A 18 -6.27 -6.31 -7.34
N ARG A 19 -7.45 -5.71 -7.58
CA ARG A 19 -7.78 -5.05 -8.85
C ARG A 19 -6.88 -3.85 -9.14
N VAL A 20 -6.61 -3.02 -8.14
CA VAL A 20 -5.70 -1.86 -8.28
C VAL A 20 -4.26 -2.33 -8.50
N PHE A 21 -3.80 -3.31 -7.71
CA PHE A 21 -2.45 -3.85 -7.81
C PHE A 21 -2.20 -4.51 -9.17
N ALA A 22 -3.19 -5.23 -9.72
CA ALA A 22 -3.10 -5.81 -11.06
C ALA A 22 -2.87 -4.74 -12.15
N ALA A 23 -3.55 -3.60 -12.06
CA ALA A 23 -3.33 -2.49 -13.00
C ALA A 23 -1.92 -1.88 -12.85
N VAL A 24 -1.45 -1.71 -11.61
CA VAL A 24 -0.09 -1.21 -11.34
C VAL A 24 0.98 -2.20 -11.82
N ARG A 25 0.77 -3.50 -11.61
CA ARG A 25 1.63 -4.59 -12.10
C ARG A 25 1.72 -4.64 -13.61
N GLN A 26 0.64 -4.32 -14.33
CA GLN A 26 0.67 -4.18 -15.79
C GLN A 26 1.52 -2.98 -16.25
N ALA A 27 1.46 -1.86 -15.51
CA ALA A 27 2.24 -0.66 -15.81
C ALA A 27 3.74 -0.80 -15.48
N ARG A 28 4.11 -1.72 -14.58
CA ARG A 28 5.50 -2.04 -14.19
C ARG A 28 6.32 -0.79 -13.83
N PRO A 29 5.88 0.03 -12.85
CA PRO A 29 6.67 1.19 -12.42
C PRO A 29 8.03 0.72 -11.89
N ALA A 30 9.08 1.52 -12.12
CA ALA A 30 10.42 1.21 -11.63
C ALA A 30 10.56 1.43 -10.11
N LYS A 31 9.68 2.25 -9.51
CA LYS A 31 9.65 2.56 -8.09
C LYS A 31 8.22 2.55 -7.56
N LEU A 32 7.98 1.76 -6.53
CA LEU A 32 6.67 1.55 -5.93
C LEU A 32 6.72 1.83 -4.44
N PHE A 33 5.78 2.63 -3.97
CA PHE A 33 5.57 2.94 -2.56
C PHE A 33 4.26 2.30 -2.10
N LEU A 34 4.34 1.52 -1.03
CA LEU A 34 3.23 0.73 -0.52
C LEU A 34 2.92 1.16 0.90
N ALA A 35 1.85 1.93 1.08
CA ALA A 35 1.37 2.36 2.39
C ALA A 35 0.12 1.55 2.79
N CYS A 36 0.12 1.02 4.01
CA CYS A 36 -1.03 0.30 4.55
C CYS A 36 -1.24 0.67 6.02
N ASP A 37 -2.46 1.09 6.37
CA ASP A 37 -2.82 1.34 7.77
C ASP A 37 -2.91 0.02 8.56
N ALA A 38 -2.93 0.09 9.89
CA ALA A 38 -3.09 -1.09 10.74
C ALA A 38 -4.58 -1.42 10.98
N PRO A 39 -4.95 -2.66 11.33
CA PRO A 39 -6.32 -3.00 11.70
C PRO A 39 -6.78 -2.21 12.93
N ARG A 40 -8.09 -1.94 13.05
CA ARG A 40 -8.63 -1.37 14.27
C ARG A 40 -8.70 -2.46 15.33
N SER A 41 -8.00 -2.27 16.46
CA SER A 41 -7.90 -3.27 17.53
C SER A 41 -9.25 -3.73 18.10
N HIS A 42 -10.28 -2.89 18.01
CA HIS A 42 -11.63 -3.18 18.49
C HIS A 42 -12.55 -3.83 17.44
N ARG A 43 -12.07 -4.11 16.22
CA ARG A 43 -12.86 -4.77 15.17
C ARG A 43 -12.28 -6.13 14.81
N ALA A 44 -13.00 -7.18 15.19
CA ALA A 44 -12.68 -8.55 14.81
C ALA A 44 -12.68 -8.73 13.28
N GLY A 45 -11.78 -9.57 12.75
CA GLY A 45 -11.67 -9.87 11.33
C GLY A 45 -10.82 -8.88 10.52
N GLU A 46 -10.50 -7.69 11.05
CA GLU A 46 -9.69 -6.72 10.30
C GLU A 46 -8.23 -7.09 10.21
N ALA A 47 -7.71 -7.81 11.21
CA ALA A 47 -6.32 -8.24 11.20
C ALA A 47 -6.04 -9.15 10.00
N GLU A 48 -6.95 -10.08 9.71
CA GLU A 48 -6.89 -10.99 8.58
C GLU A 48 -7.01 -10.25 7.25
N LEU A 49 -7.96 -9.32 7.13
CA LEU A 49 -8.15 -8.52 5.92
C LEU A 49 -6.94 -7.62 5.62
N VAL A 50 -6.35 -6.99 6.64
CA VAL A 50 -5.16 -6.14 6.48
C VAL A 50 -3.94 -6.99 6.15
N ALA A 51 -3.77 -8.15 6.78
CA ALA A 51 -2.70 -9.09 6.45
C ALA A 51 -2.79 -9.52 4.98
N GLU A 52 -3.99 -9.83 4.50
CA GLU A 52 -4.22 -10.19 3.10
C GLU A 52 -3.91 -9.03 2.14
N VAL A 53 -4.36 -7.80 2.46
CA VAL A 53 -4.00 -6.61 1.67
C VAL A 53 -2.49 -6.43 1.60
N ARG A 54 -1.77 -6.57 2.72
CA ARG A 54 -0.30 -6.45 2.75
C ARG A 54 0.36 -7.54 1.90
N ARG A 55 -0.15 -8.77 1.94
CA ARG A 55 0.32 -9.88 1.11
C ARG A 55 0.15 -9.58 -0.38
N ILE A 56 -1.01 -9.05 -0.79
CA ILE A 56 -1.30 -8.67 -2.19
C ILE A 56 -0.31 -7.61 -2.68
N LEU A 57 -0.13 -6.53 -1.90
CA LEU A 57 0.76 -5.43 -2.28
C LEU A 57 2.22 -5.86 -2.47
N GLN A 58 2.65 -6.93 -1.81
CA GLN A 58 4.01 -7.45 -1.90
C GLN A 58 4.24 -8.42 -3.06
N GLN A 59 3.24 -8.72 -3.89
CA GLN A 59 3.37 -9.63 -5.05
C GLN A 59 4.05 -8.95 -6.25
N VAL A 60 5.10 -8.18 -6.00
CA VAL A 60 5.88 -7.49 -7.02
C VAL A 60 6.84 -8.48 -7.65
N ASP A 61 6.62 -8.79 -8.93
CA ASP A 61 7.36 -9.80 -9.70
C ASP A 61 8.11 -9.24 -10.92
N TRP A 62 8.33 -7.93 -10.95
CA TRP A 62 9.10 -7.22 -11.98
C TRP A 62 10.25 -6.43 -11.34
N PRO A 63 11.28 -6.01 -12.11
CA PRO A 63 12.34 -5.15 -11.60
C PRO A 63 11.75 -3.82 -11.09
N CYS A 64 11.70 -3.67 -9.77
CA CYS A 64 11.07 -2.55 -9.09
C CYS A 64 11.77 -2.29 -7.76
N GLU A 65 12.15 -1.04 -7.51
CA GLU A 65 12.48 -0.60 -6.16
C GLU A 65 11.17 -0.50 -5.36
N VAL A 66 11.04 -1.26 -4.27
CA VAL A 66 9.84 -1.27 -3.44
C VAL A 66 10.16 -0.66 -2.08
N LYS A 67 9.37 0.35 -1.70
CA LYS A 67 9.38 0.95 -0.37
C LYS A 67 8.05 0.66 0.32
N THR A 68 8.10 0.15 1.55
CA THR A 68 6.89 -0.18 2.32
C THR A 68 6.77 0.67 3.56
N ARG A 69 5.55 1.13 3.84
CA ARG A 69 5.18 1.79 5.08
C ARG A 69 3.90 1.16 5.63
N PHE A 70 4.06 0.17 6.49
CA PHE A 70 2.95 -0.52 7.13
C PHE A 70 2.86 -0.09 8.60
N LEU A 71 1.74 0.51 8.96
CA LEU A 71 1.55 1.02 10.31
C LEU A 71 1.25 -0.13 11.27
N GLU A 72 1.76 -0.02 12.50
CA GLU A 72 1.47 -0.96 13.59
C GLU A 72 0.16 -0.64 14.30
N GLN A 73 -0.27 0.63 14.25
CA GLN A 73 -1.50 1.12 14.87
C GLN A 73 -2.37 1.85 13.84
N ASN A 74 -3.69 1.65 13.92
CA ASN A 74 -4.62 2.31 13.02
C ASN A 74 -4.61 3.83 13.27
N LEU A 75 -4.22 4.61 12.26
CA LEU A 75 -4.22 6.08 12.35
C LEU A 75 -5.45 6.71 11.68
N GLY A 76 -6.21 5.93 10.92
CA GLY A 76 -7.42 6.36 10.23
C GLY A 76 -7.14 7.17 8.96
N CYS A 77 -8.17 7.40 8.15
CA CYS A 77 -8.03 7.97 6.81
C CYS A 77 -7.45 9.38 6.77
N GLY A 78 -7.57 10.18 7.84
CA GLY A 78 -6.93 11.50 7.90
C GLY A 78 -5.41 11.39 8.00
N ARG A 79 -4.93 10.90 9.16
CA ARG A 79 -3.49 10.86 9.47
C ARG A 79 -2.73 9.81 8.66
N ALA A 80 -3.30 8.63 8.43
CA ALA A 80 -2.60 7.57 7.69
C ALA A 80 -2.32 8.01 6.24
N VAL A 81 -3.29 8.65 5.59
CA VAL A 81 -3.17 9.10 4.20
C VAL A 81 -2.23 10.30 4.10
N SER A 82 -2.41 11.34 4.91
CA SER A 82 -1.56 12.54 4.84
C SER A 82 -0.09 12.20 5.07
N SER A 83 0.19 11.37 6.09
CA SER A 83 1.56 10.93 6.38
C SER A 83 2.14 9.97 5.34
N ALA A 84 1.32 9.20 4.64
CA ALA A 84 1.78 8.37 3.51
C ALA A 84 2.15 9.23 2.30
N ILE A 85 1.40 10.29 2.02
CA ILE A 85 1.70 11.25 0.94
C ILE A 85 2.97 12.03 1.26
N GLU A 86 3.11 12.54 2.49
CA GLU A 86 4.32 13.24 2.93
C GLU A 86 5.55 12.33 2.84
N TRP A 87 5.46 11.11 3.36
CA TRP A 87 6.51 10.11 3.24
C TRP A 87 6.90 9.86 1.77
N PHE A 88 5.90 9.68 0.89
CA PHE A 88 6.15 9.50 -0.54
C PHE A 88 6.89 10.68 -1.15
N LEU A 89 6.45 11.91 -0.92
CA LEU A 89 7.03 13.10 -1.55
C LEU A 89 8.44 13.43 -1.06
N ASN A 90 8.79 13.02 0.17
CA ASN A 90 10.14 13.22 0.71
C ASN A 90 11.15 12.17 0.21
N ASP A 91 10.67 10.97 -0.16
CA ASP A 91 11.51 9.81 -0.51
C ASP A 91 11.49 9.45 -2.02
N ALA A 92 10.58 10.05 -2.80
CA ALA A 92 10.28 9.74 -4.21
C ALA A 92 11.43 10.07 -5.15
#